data_AF-A0AAQ3VYQ7-F1
#
_entry.id   AF-A0AAQ3VYQ7-F1
#
_cell.length_a   1.000
_cell.length_b   1.000
_cell.length_c   1.000
_cell.angle_alpha   90.00
_cell.angle_beta   90.00
_cell.angle_gamma   90.00
#
_symmetry.space_group_name_H-M   'P 1'
#
loop_
_entity.id
_entity.type
_entity.pdbx_description
1 polymer ?
#
loop_
_entity_poly.entity_id
_entity_poly.type
_entity_poly.pdbx_seq_one_letter_code
_entity_poly.pdbx_strand_id
1 'polypeptide(L)'
;MNKNGLRILVLLLFILSGCSAKLADEKTTFEGAGHQYEFSLPDTWKQQESSVYKKNYGETAVFGAEDEKSDSFMYILTFPIDEVVLEGFGEKTREDLQKVHGYKNSEDIFMKEYEVNGYPAFKYTVNTFYKDDSIWVHYYYIVTENSLVQINYYSADDRNYEKRVEILNESADSLKEIGEATIETEESTSEIESNSLYTENDLLRFDVTGYRKITVADQEYLAVRFKIMNKADTAVTPALWYEKTTLKQGENKLAQAEFPDDAEAANLKELAVTNKEPVLKGQEQEGLAFYKVSSDENERIVKVLFNEDEFERDQEIQLDLSTFDDE
;
A
#
# COMPACT_ATOMS: atom_id res chain seq x y z
N MET A 1 4.65 59.31 8.84
CA MET A 1 4.02 58.06 8.32
C MET A 1 2.58 58.36 7.94
N ASN A 2 2.24 58.24 6.65
CA ASN A 2 0.89 58.51 6.17
C ASN A 2 -0.08 57.48 6.75
N LYS A 3 -1.18 57.94 7.38
CA LYS A 3 -2.25 57.09 7.94
C LYS A 3 -2.83 56.11 6.90
N ASN A 4 -2.70 56.44 5.61
CA ASN A 4 -3.15 55.60 4.50
C ASN A 4 -2.16 54.48 4.16
N GLY A 5 -0.85 54.65 4.42
CA GLY A 5 0.15 53.60 4.22
C GLY A 5 0.09 52.52 5.31
N LEU A 6 -0.25 52.90 6.54
CA LEU A 6 -0.43 51.94 7.65
C LEU A 6 -1.65 51.04 7.44
N ARG A 7 -2.73 51.54 6.81
CA ARG A 7 -3.92 50.74 6.48
C ARG A 7 -3.69 49.72 5.37
N ILE A 8 -2.87 50.05 4.37
CA ILE A 8 -2.49 49.12 3.29
C ILE A 8 -1.54 48.03 3.82
N LEU A 9 -0.61 48.37 4.72
CA LEU A 9 0.28 47.40 5.36
C LEU A 9 -0.50 46.39 6.24
N VAL A 10 -1.51 46.85 6.98
CA VAL A 10 -2.38 45.97 7.79
C VAL A 10 -3.27 45.08 6.92
N LEU A 11 -3.76 45.57 5.77
CA LEU A 11 -4.56 44.76 4.84
C LEU A 11 -3.72 43.67 4.14
N LEU A 12 -2.46 43.96 3.81
CA LEU A 12 -1.52 42.97 3.26
C LEU A 12 -1.11 41.88 4.27
N LEU A 13 -1.11 42.21 5.57
CA LEU A 13 -0.85 41.23 6.63
C LEU A 13 -1.99 40.21 6.78
N PHE A 14 -3.24 40.56 6.44
CA PHE A 14 -4.37 39.61 6.45
C PHE A 14 -4.38 38.64 5.26
N ILE A 15 -3.65 38.93 4.18
CA ILE A 15 -3.50 38.00 3.04
C ILE A 15 -2.34 37.02 3.30
N LEU A 16 -1.49 37.31 4.29
CA LEU A 16 -0.37 36.46 4.73
C LEU A 16 -0.71 35.54 5.92
N SER A 17 -1.89 35.71 6.53
CA SER A 17 -2.50 34.64 7.34
C SER A 17 -2.95 33.55 6.38
N GLY A 18 -2.02 32.64 6.07
CA GLY A 18 -2.22 31.53 5.15
C GLY A 18 -3.52 30.78 5.44
N CYS A 19 -4.16 30.32 4.36
CA CYS A 19 -5.26 29.36 4.40
C CYS A 19 -4.86 28.26 5.40
N SER A 20 -5.46 28.27 6.60
CA SER A 20 -5.24 27.20 7.57
C SER A 20 -5.72 25.92 6.90
N ALA A 21 -4.84 24.92 6.81
CA ALA A 21 -5.24 23.59 6.36
C ALA A 21 -6.48 23.16 7.18
N LYS A 22 -7.54 22.77 6.48
CA LYS A 22 -8.81 22.36 7.09
C LYS A 22 -9.25 21.07 6.43
N LEU A 23 -10.22 20.39 7.03
CA LEU A 23 -10.85 19.24 6.39
C LEU A 23 -11.77 19.73 5.28
N ALA A 24 -11.91 18.90 4.24
CA ALA A 24 -12.93 19.05 3.24
C ALA A 24 -14.31 18.94 3.91
N ASP A 25 -15.24 19.80 3.49
CA ASP A 25 -16.63 19.77 3.97
C ASP A 25 -17.35 18.52 3.46
N GLU A 26 -16.95 18.02 2.29
CA GLU A 26 -17.44 16.78 1.70
C GLU A 26 -16.82 15.55 2.37
N LYS A 27 -17.65 14.55 2.65
CA LYS A 27 -17.23 13.27 3.20
C LYS A 27 -16.82 12.35 2.06
N THR A 28 -15.68 11.70 2.23
CA THR A 28 -15.19 10.66 1.35
C THR A 28 -15.64 9.31 1.87
N THR A 29 -16.13 8.46 0.99
CA THR A 29 -16.56 7.10 1.32
C THR A 29 -15.65 6.07 0.66
N PHE A 30 -15.45 4.94 1.33
CA PHE A 30 -14.78 3.77 0.76
C PHE A 30 -15.37 2.48 1.34
N GLU A 31 -15.11 1.36 0.68
CA GLU A 31 -15.57 0.04 1.10
C GLU A 31 -14.38 -0.88 1.36
N GLY A 32 -14.45 -1.68 2.41
CA GLY A 32 -13.38 -2.60 2.77
C GLY A 32 -13.82 -3.60 3.83
N ALA A 33 -13.28 -4.82 3.76
CA ALA A 33 -13.63 -5.92 4.67
C ALA A 33 -15.15 -6.19 4.79
N GLY A 34 -15.94 -5.89 3.76
CA GLY A 34 -17.40 -6.10 3.74
C GLY A 34 -18.22 -4.94 4.32
N HIS A 35 -17.59 -3.84 4.70
CA HIS A 35 -18.23 -2.68 5.33
C HIS A 35 -17.95 -1.39 4.55
N GLN A 36 -18.83 -0.40 4.73
CA GLN A 36 -18.68 0.94 4.19
C GLN A 36 -18.25 1.92 5.28
N TYR A 37 -17.36 2.83 4.92
CA TYR A 37 -16.80 3.83 5.81
C TYR A 37 -16.95 5.22 5.23
N GLU A 38 -16.99 6.23 6.10
CA GLU A 38 -16.85 7.64 5.76
C GLU A 38 -15.72 8.27 6.55
N PHE A 39 -15.01 9.21 5.94
CA PHE A 39 -14.06 10.10 6.61
C PHE A 39 -13.94 11.43 5.84
N SER A 40 -13.24 12.41 6.41
CA SER A 40 -12.94 13.67 5.73
C SER A 40 -11.47 13.75 5.37
N LEU A 41 -11.16 13.95 4.10
CA LEU A 41 -9.82 14.31 3.65
C LEU A 41 -9.45 15.77 4.04
N PRO A 42 -8.17 16.12 4.11
CA PRO A 42 -7.77 17.54 4.10
C PRO A 42 -8.22 18.22 2.80
N ASP A 43 -8.51 19.52 2.86
CA ASP A 43 -9.17 20.28 1.78
C ASP A 43 -8.33 20.45 0.50
N THR A 44 -7.05 20.11 0.55
CA THR A 44 -6.14 20.14 -0.60
C THR A 44 -5.90 18.76 -1.20
N TRP A 45 -6.51 17.72 -0.64
CA TRP A 45 -6.31 16.36 -1.07
C TRP A 45 -7.39 15.95 -2.05
N LYS A 46 -6.99 15.18 -3.06
CA LYS A 46 -7.90 14.56 -4.02
C LYS A 46 -7.73 13.05 -4.00
N GLN A 47 -8.83 12.34 -4.24
CA GLN A 47 -8.81 10.90 -4.42
C GLN A 47 -7.99 10.54 -5.67
N GLN A 48 -7.17 9.49 -5.54
CA GLN A 48 -6.48 8.87 -6.66
C GLN A 48 -7.42 7.87 -7.36
N GLU A 49 -7.25 7.72 -8.67
CA GLU A 49 -7.90 6.63 -9.41
C GLU A 49 -7.48 5.27 -8.85
N SER A 50 -8.39 4.29 -8.88
CA SER A 50 -8.13 2.95 -8.34
C SER A 50 -6.95 2.26 -8.98
N SER A 51 -6.76 2.43 -10.28
CA SER A 51 -5.59 1.93 -11.01
C SER A 51 -4.28 2.51 -10.47
N VAL A 52 -4.27 3.74 -9.96
CA VAL A 52 -3.07 4.40 -9.44
C VAL A 52 -2.75 3.91 -8.04
N TYR A 53 -3.70 3.98 -7.11
CA TYR A 53 -3.40 3.58 -5.72
C TYR A 53 -3.21 2.07 -5.58
N LYS A 54 -3.91 1.25 -6.37
CA LYS A 54 -3.68 -0.21 -6.39
C LYS A 54 -2.32 -0.57 -6.99
N LYS A 55 -1.88 0.14 -8.04
CA LYS A 55 -0.52 0.01 -8.59
C LYS A 55 0.54 0.35 -7.55
N ASN A 56 0.34 1.41 -6.77
CA ASN A 56 1.35 1.91 -5.84
C ASN A 56 1.38 1.14 -4.51
N TYR A 57 0.22 0.77 -3.97
CA TYR A 57 0.10 0.25 -2.60
C TYR A 57 -0.38 -1.22 -2.57
N GLY A 58 -1.09 -1.68 -3.60
CA GLY A 58 -1.56 -3.07 -3.75
C GLY A 58 -3.05 -3.20 -3.98
N GLU A 59 -3.48 -4.38 -4.44
CA GLU A 59 -4.91 -4.72 -4.59
C GLU A 59 -5.69 -4.71 -3.28
N THR A 60 -4.99 -4.88 -2.14
CA THR A 60 -5.57 -4.77 -0.80
C THR A 60 -5.83 -3.32 -0.37
N ALA A 61 -5.26 -2.35 -1.09
CA ALA A 61 -5.61 -0.94 -0.88
C ALA A 61 -7.03 -0.69 -1.38
N VAL A 62 -7.87 -0.21 -0.47
CA VAL A 62 -9.28 0.07 -0.76
C VAL A 62 -9.51 1.52 -1.16
N PHE A 63 -8.54 2.40 -0.87
CA PHE A 63 -8.61 3.82 -1.14
C PHE A 63 -7.20 4.42 -1.23
N GLY A 64 -7.03 5.45 -2.05
CA GLY A 64 -5.83 6.28 -2.08
C GLY A 64 -6.14 7.74 -2.41
N ALA A 65 -5.32 8.65 -1.89
CA ALA A 65 -5.43 10.08 -2.13
C ALA A 65 -4.07 10.77 -2.08
N GLU A 66 -3.97 11.93 -2.70
CA GLU A 66 -2.75 12.75 -2.75
C GLU A 66 -3.06 14.22 -2.48
N ASP A 67 -2.08 14.90 -1.86
CA ASP A 67 -2.13 16.35 -1.65
C ASP A 67 -1.77 17.08 -2.94
N GLU A 68 -2.62 17.98 -3.40
CA GLU A 68 -2.33 18.81 -4.58
C GLU A 68 -1.28 19.89 -4.31
N LYS A 69 -0.91 20.12 -3.04
CA LYS A 69 0.03 21.20 -2.64
C LYS A 69 1.36 20.72 -2.10
N SER A 70 1.56 19.42 -1.91
CA SER A 70 2.83 18.86 -1.46
C SER A 70 3.02 17.46 -1.98
N ASP A 71 4.24 16.93 -1.87
CA ASP A 71 4.52 15.52 -2.13
C ASP A 71 4.09 14.66 -0.93
N SER A 72 2.78 14.65 -0.67
CA SER A 72 2.15 13.88 0.39
C SER A 72 1.04 13.03 -0.22
N PHE A 73 0.93 11.80 0.25
CA PHE A 73 -0.05 10.84 -0.26
C PHE A 73 -0.52 9.90 0.85
N MET A 74 -1.60 9.18 0.59
CA MET A 74 -2.18 8.26 1.56
C MET A 74 -2.81 7.06 0.89
N TYR A 75 -2.94 5.99 1.66
CA TYR A 75 -3.76 4.85 1.30
C TYR A 75 -4.38 4.19 2.53
N ILE A 76 -5.47 3.46 2.28
CA ILE A 76 -6.22 2.73 3.31
C ILE A 76 -6.15 1.23 3.05
N LEU A 77 -5.90 0.47 4.11
CA LEU A 77 -6.12 -0.98 4.18
C LEU A 77 -7.23 -1.26 5.21
N THR A 78 -7.96 -2.34 5.01
CA THR A 78 -8.99 -2.79 5.96
C THR A 78 -8.83 -4.28 6.24
N PHE A 79 -8.94 -4.66 7.51
CA PHE A 79 -8.84 -6.05 7.95
C PHE A 79 -10.10 -6.42 8.75
N PRO A 80 -10.75 -7.56 8.48
CA PRO A 80 -11.84 -8.07 9.31
C PRO A 80 -11.40 -8.20 10.78
N ILE A 81 -12.25 -7.79 11.73
CA ILE A 81 -11.84 -7.73 13.14
C ILE A 81 -11.55 -9.10 13.75
N ASP A 82 -12.16 -10.16 13.21
CA ASP A 82 -11.94 -11.55 13.63
C ASP A 82 -10.57 -12.11 13.18
N GLU A 83 -9.92 -11.46 12.21
CA GLU A 83 -8.56 -11.77 11.77
C GLU A 83 -7.49 -10.98 12.54
N VAL A 84 -7.89 -10.04 13.41
CA VAL A 84 -6.98 -9.13 14.11
C VAL A 84 -6.81 -9.51 15.59
N VAL A 85 -5.56 -9.73 16.00
CA VAL A 85 -5.21 -9.98 17.41
C VAL A 85 -4.94 -8.64 18.13
N LEU A 86 -5.94 -8.13 18.87
CA LEU A 86 -5.82 -6.86 19.59
C LEU A 86 -4.95 -6.90 20.86
N GLU A 87 -4.74 -8.09 21.45
CA GLU A 87 -3.97 -8.22 22.67
C GLU A 87 -2.50 -7.83 22.46
N GLY A 88 -2.08 -6.72 23.09
CA GLY A 88 -0.74 -6.17 22.94
C GLY A 88 -0.47 -5.60 21.55
N PHE A 89 -1.51 -5.29 20.77
CA PHE A 89 -1.39 -4.77 19.40
C PHE A 89 -0.44 -3.57 19.33
N GLY A 90 -0.64 -2.60 20.23
CA GLY A 90 0.20 -1.42 20.43
C GLY A 90 1.71 -1.66 20.27
N GLU A 91 2.27 -2.36 21.25
CA GLU A 91 3.70 -2.61 21.31
C GLU A 91 4.18 -3.59 20.23
N LYS A 92 3.38 -4.61 19.87
CA LYS A 92 3.74 -5.56 18.80
C LYS A 92 3.89 -4.86 17.46
N THR A 93 2.94 -4.00 17.09
CA THR A 93 3.02 -3.21 15.86
C THR A 93 4.21 -2.26 15.90
N ARG A 94 4.52 -1.66 17.06
CA ARG A 94 5.71 -0.80 17.21
C ARG A 94 7.01 -1.57 16.99
N GLU A 95 7.10 -2.79 17.51
CA GLU A 95 8.25 -3.69 17.28
C GLU A 95 8.37 -4.10 15.82
N ASP A 96 7.25 -4.36 15.14
CA ASP A 96 7.27 -4.74 13.73
C ASP A 96 7.68 -3.55 12.85
N LEU A 97 7.13 -2.36 13.09
CA LEU A 97 7.56 -1.12 12.42
C LEU A 97 9.05 -0.84 12.68
N GLN A 98 9.58 -1.14 13.87
CA GLN A 98 11.00 -1.00 14.16
C GLN A 98 11.87 -1.88 13.27
N LYS A 99 11.49 -3.15 13.09
CA LYS A 99 12.20 -4.09 12.22
C LYS A 99 12.12 -3.65 10.75
N VAL A 100 10.94 -3.21 10.32
CA VAL A 100 10.67 -2.81 8.94
C VAL A 100 11.45 -1.56 8.55
N HIS A 101 11.43 -0.53 9.41
CA HIS A 101 12.07 0.76 9.14
C HIS A 101 13.52 0.86 9.64
N GLY A 102 14.10 -0.23 10.14
CA GLY A 102 15.51 -0.30 10.53
C GLY A 102 15.88 0.54 11.77
N TYR A 103 14.91 0.83 12.64
CA TYR A 103 15.16 1.55 13.89
C TYR A 103 15.98 0.69 14.86
N LYS A 104 16.79 1.32 15.71
CA LYS A 104 17.60 0.59 16.71
C LYS A 104 16.75 0.06 17.86
N ASN A 105 15.80 0.87 18.33
CA ASN A 105 14.89 0.51 19.41
C ASN A 105 13.46 0.87 18.97
N SER A 106 12.46 0.07 19.38
CA SER A 106 11.06 0.36 19.08
C SER A 106 10.58 1.64 19.76
N GLU A 107 11.17 1.96 20.91
CA GLU A 107 10.92 3.17 21.69
C GLU A 107 11.23 4.47 20.93
N ASP A 108 12.08 4.40 19.90
CA ASP A 108 12.42 5.53 19.03
C ASP A 108 11.29 5.88 18.04
N ILE A 109 10.34 4.96 17.83
CA ILE A 109 9.13 5.19 17.03
C ILE A 109 8.10 5.87 17.92
N PHE A 110 7.56 7.02 17.53
CA PHE A 110 6.48 7.64 18.30
C PHE A 110 5.25 6.73 18.25
N MET A 111 4.61 6.50 19.40
CA MET A 111 3.38 5.74 19.53
C MET A 111 2.40 6.50 20.44
N LYS A 112 1.12 6.49 20.06
CA LYS A 112 0.02 7.00 20.89
C LYS A 112 -1.18 6.07 20.77
N GLU A 113 -1.66 5.58 21.91
CA GLU A 113 -2.97 4.95 22.01
C GLU A 113 -4.02 6.01 22.33
N TYR A 114 -5.19 5.89 21.71
CA TYR A 114 -6.30 6.81 21.89
C TYR A 114 -7.62 6.14 21.45
N GLU A 115 -8.69 6.91 21.33
CA GLU A 115 -9.98 6.40 20.90
C GLU A 115 -10.54 7.25 19.75
N VAL A 116 -11.17 6.58 18.79
CA VAL A 116 -11.97 7.19 17.72
C VAL A 116 -13.37 6.63 17.82
N ASN A 117 -14.37 7.49 18.00
CA ASN A 117 -15.77 7.10 18.16
C ASN A 117 -16.03 6.03 19.24
N GLY A 118 -15.21 6.04 20.31
CA GLY A 118 -15.31 5.08 21.43
C GLY A 118 -14.63 3.73 21.19
N TYR A 119 -13.95 3.54 20.06
CA TYR A 119 -13.16 2.36 19.76
C TYR A 119 -11.66 2.63 19.88
N PRO A 120 -10.84 1.62 20.25
CA PRO A 120 -9.38 1.76 20.33
C PRO A 120 -8.75 2.23 19.01
N ALA A 121 -7.77 3.12 19.11
CA ALA A 121 -6.97 3.57 17.99
C ALA A 121 -5.50 3.70 18.38
N PHE A 122 -4.62 3.44 17.42
CA PHE A 122 -3.17 3.49 17.60
C PHE A 122 -2.55 4.35 16.51
N LYS A 123 -1.75 5.34 16.92
CA LYS A 123 -0.95 6.15 16.02
C LYS A 123 0.52 5.78 16.17
N TYR A 124 1.20 5.59 15.05
CA TYR A 124 2.66 5.51 14.99
C TYR A 124 3.22 6.56 14.05
N THR A 125 4.46 6.97 14.27
CA THR A 125 5.16 7.86 13.35
C THR A 125 6.61 7.44 13.20
N VAL A 126 7.01 7.24 11.95
CA VAL A 126 8.38 6.89 11.55
C VAL A 126 8.88 7.90 10.52
N ASN A 127 10.18 8.09 10.49
CA ASN A 127 10.89 8.82 9.44
C ASN A 127 11.51 7.78 8.50
N THR A 128 11.33 7.97 7.21
CA THR A 128 11.95 7.15 6.18
C THR A 128 12.35 8.02 4.99
N PHE A 129 12.84 7.41 3.92
CA PHE A 129 13.18 8.10 2.68
C PHE A 129 12.27 7.67 1.54
N TYR A 130 11.94 8.57 0.64
CA TYR A 130 11.27 8.28 -0.63
C TYR A 130 11.94 9.09 -1.73
N LYS A 131 12.49 8.41 -2.76
CA LYS A 131 13.24 9.04 -3.86
C LYS A 131 14.23 10.12 -3.39
N ASP A 132 15.05 9.76 -2.40
CA ASP A 132 16.06 10.58 -1.72
C ASP A 132 15.55 11.67 -0.75
N ASP A 133 14.24 11.92 -0.68
CA ASP A 133 13.66 12.90 0.25
C ASP A 133 13.26 12.25 1.57
N SER A 134 13.53 12.94 2.68
CA SER A 134 13.07 12.52 4.00
C SER A 134 11.57 12.77 4.11
N ILE A 135 10.84 11.72 4.52
CA ILE A 135 9.40 11.75 4.68
C ILE A 135 9.00 11.17 6.04
N TRP A 136 7.90 11.68 6.57
CA TRP A 136 7.27 11.11 7.75
C TRP A 136 6.10 10.22 7.33
N VAL A 137 6.09 9.00 7.82
CA VAL A 137 4.95 8.10 7.66
C VAL A 137 4.17 8.05 8.96
N HIS A 138 2.88 8.38 8.88
CA HIS A 138 1.94 8.33 9.98
C HIS A 138 0.97 7.17 9.77
N TYR A 139 1.08 6.17 10.64
CA TYR A 139 0.20 5.01 10.64
C TYR A 139 -0.91 5.25 11.65
N TYR A 140 -2.16 5.16 11.21
CA TYR A 140 -3.33 5.19 12.08
C TYR A 140 -4.05 3.84 11.95
N TYR A 141 -4.09 3.09 13.04
CA TYR A 141 -4.83 1.84 13.13
C TYR A 141 -6.06 2.09 13.99
N ILE A 142 -7.23 2.14 13.37
CA ILE A 142 -8.49 2.49 14.01
C ILE A 142 -9.36 1.25 14.04
N VAL A 143 -9.66 0.77 15.25
CA VAL A 143 -10.61 -0.34 15.44
C VAL A 143 -12.01 0.20 15.24
N THR A 144 -12.86 -0.56 14.57
CA THR A 144 -14.30 -0.31 14.46
C THR A 144 -15.07 -1.51 15.03
N GLU A 145 -16.38 -1.55 14.84
CA GLU A 145 -17.19 -2.69 15.30
C GLU A 145 -16.77 -3.98 14.59
N ASN A 146 -16.51 -3.90 13.28
CA ASN A 146 -16.31 -5.08 12.43
C ASN A 146 -14.92 -5.14 11.77
N SER A 147 -14.07 -4.14 11.93
CA SER A 147 -12.77 -4.12 11.25
C SER A 147 -11.68 -3.37 11.99
N LEU A 148 -10.44 -3.57 11.54
CA LEU A 148 -9.32 -2.67 11.78
C LEU A 148 -9.06 -1.90 10.48
N VAL A 149 -9.16 -0.57 10.53
CA VAL A 149 -8.83 0.31 9.40
C VAL A 149 -7.44 0.89 9.60
N GLN A 150 -6.54 0.64 8.67
CA GLN A 150 -5.19 1.21 8.66
C GLN A 150 -5.12 2.35 7.63
N ILE A 151 -4.95 3.58 8.11
CA ILE A 151 -4.71 4.75 7.26
C ILE A 151 -3.23 5.10 7.33
N ASN A 152 -2.58 5.14 6.17
CA ASN A 152 -1.16 5.45 6.05
C ASN A 152 -1.00 6.80 5.36
N TYR A 153 -0.48 7.80 6.05
CA TYR A 153 -0.13 9.08 5.43
C TYR A 153 1.38 9.23 5.29
N TYR A 154 1.82 9.58 4.11
CA TYR A 154 3.18 9.97 3.78
C TYR A 154 3.16 11.49 3.71
N SER A 155 3.92 12.12 4.61
CA SER A 155 4.00 13.57 4.74
C SER A 155 5.40 14.04 4.38
N ALA A 156 5.47 15.03 3.51
CA ALA A 156 6.71 15.77 3.28
C ALA A 156 7.27 16.35 4.59
N ASP A 157 8.57 16.20 4.83
CA ASP A 157 9.30 16.80 5.95
C ASP A 157 9.66 18.27 5.63
N ASP A 158 8.65 19.14 5.64
CA ASP A 158 8.78 20.55 5.28
C ASP A 158 8.39 21.51 6.43
N ARG A 159 8.48 22.83 6.18
CA ARG A 159 8.17 23.87 7.18
C ARG A 159 6.70 23.88 7.63
N ASN A 160 5.81 23.15 6.95
CA ASN A 160 4.40 23.06 7.29
C ASN A 160 4.05 21.74 7.99
N TYR A 161 5.03 20.87 8.21
CA TYR A 161 4.85 19.53 8.78
C TYR A 161 3.94 19.52 10.02
N GLU A 162 4.21 20.34 11.04
CA GLU A 162 3.43 20.31 12.29
C GLU A 162 1.93 20.54 12.05
N LYS A 163 1.59 21.55 11.23
CA LYS A 163 0.20 21.83 10.86
C LYS A 163 -0.40 20.75 9.99
N ARG A 164 0.42 20.12 9.14
CA ARG A 164 -0.02 18.97 8.33
C ARG A 164 -0.39 17.82 9.25
N VAL A 165 0.46 17.49 10.22
CA VAL A 165 0.18 16.41 11.18
C VAL A 165 -1.09 16.68 11.97
N GLU A 166 -1.36 17.92 12.38
CA GLU A 166 -2.63 18.29 13.02
C GLU A 166 -3.83 17.93 12.14
N ILE A 167 -3.83 18.35 10.87
CA ILE A 167 -4.96 18.06 9.97
C ILE A 167 -5.08 16.57 9.60
N LEU A 168 -3.95 15.87 9.52
CA LEU A 168 -3.94 14.42 9.29
C LEU A 168 -4.54 13.65 10.48
N ASN A 169 -4.29 14.11 11.72
CA ASN A 169 -4.96 13.54 12.89
C ASN A 169 -6.47 13.78 12.81
N GLU A 170 -6.91 15.00 12.52
CA GLU A 170 -8.34 15.30 12.40
C GLU A 170 -9.02 14.48 11.29
N SER A 171 -8.31 14.25 10.18
CA SER A 171 -8.77 13.41 9.07
C SER A 171 -8.98 11.97 9.53
N ALA A 172 -7.98 11.37 10.17
CA ALA A 172 -8.06 10.01 10.72
C ALA A 172 -9.15 9.88 11.80
N ASP A 173 -9.23 10.84 12.72
CA ASP A 173 -10.20 10.86 13.82
C ASP A 173 -11.65 11.04 13.33
N SER A 174 -11.84 11.48 12.09
CA SER A 174 -13.16 11.61 11.47
C SER A 174 -13.71 10.30 10.88
N LEU A 175 -12.91 9.23 10.86
CA LEU A 175 -13.29 7.94 10.32
C LEU A 175 -14.48 7.34 11.08
N LYS A 176 -15.47 6.84 10.34
CA LYS A 176 -16.63 6.17 10.89
C LYS A 176 -17.10 5.04 9.97
N GLU A 177 -17.37 3.88 10.55
CA GLU A 177 -18.10 2.80 9.88
C GLU A 177 -19.59 3.18 9.80
N ILE A 178 -20.16 3.13 8.59
CA ILE A 178 -21.52 3.60 8.33
C ILE A 178 -22.50 2.49 7.95
N GLY A 179 -22.02 1.27 7.73
CA GLY A 179 -22.86 0.10 7.51
C GLY A 179 -22.14 -1.05 6.81
N GLU A 180 -22.91 -2.07 6.44
CA GLU A 180 -22.45 -3.11 5.51
C GLU A 180 -22.26 -2.49 4.12
N ALA A 181 -21.25 -2.96 3.38
CA ALA A 181 -21.07 -2.57 1.99
C ALA A 181 -22.30 -3.01 1.19
N THR A 182 -22.88 -2.09 0.43
CA THR A 182 -23.97 -2.45 -0.47
C THR A 182 -23.30 -3.10 -1.68
N ILE A 183 -23.65 -4.35 -2.02
CA ILE A 183 -23.19 -4.94 -3.28
C ILE A 183 -23.92 -4.20 -4.43
N GLU A 184 -23.48 -3.00 -4.74
CA GLU A 184 -23.72 -2.39 -6.03
C GLU A 184 -22.70 -3.02 -6.96
N THR A 185 -23.16 -4.02 -7.72
CA THR A 185 -22.51 -4.43 -8.96
C THR A 185 -22.54 -3.22 -9.91
N GLU A 186 -21.69 -2.23 -9.68
CA GLU A 186 -21.30 -1.31 -10.72
C GLU A 186 -20.43 -2.11 -11.69
N GLU A 187 -21.02 -2.39 -12.87
CA GLU A 187 -20.32 -2.70 -14.10
C GLU A 187 -19.34 -1.55 -14.42
N SER A 188 -18.24 -1.46 -13.69
CA SER A 188 -17.04 -0.78 -14.14
C SER A 188 -16.29 -1.75 -15.03
N THR A 189 -16.76 -1.83 -16.28
CA THR A 189 -16.00 -2.37 -17.39
C THR A 189 -14.76 -1.49 -17.62
N SER A 190 -13.71 -1.71 -16.83
CA SER A 190 -12.36 -1.68 -17.37
C SER A 190 -12.11 -3.08 -17.93
N GLU A 191 -12.26 -3.21 -19.25
CA GLU A 191 -11.71 -4.34 -20.00
C GLU A 191 -10.19 -4.36 -19.79
N ILE A 192 -9.74 -5.04 -18.75
CA ILE A 192 -8.55 -5.87 -18.87
C ILE A 192 -9.09 -7.15 -19.50
N GLU A 193 -8.65 -7.43 -20.73
CA GLU A 193 -8.99 -8.69 -21.40
C GLU A 193 -8.83 -9.85 -20.42
N SER A 194 -9.97 -10.50 -20.16
CA SER A 194 -10.11 -11.74 -19.42
C SER A 194 -9.27 -12.83 -20.08
N ASN A 195 -7.99 -12.87 -19.78
CA ASN A 195 -7.21 -14.10 -19.69
C ASN A 195 -6.93 -14.31 -18.20
N SER A 196 -7.58 -15.31 -17.60
CA SER A 196 -7.47 -15.62 -16.18
C SER A 196 -6.00 -15.57 -15.71
N LEU A 197 -5.63 -14.63 -14.84
CA LEU A 197 -4.28 -14.52 -14.25
C LEU A 197 -4.02 -15.59 -13.19
N TYR A 198 -4.84 -16.65 -13.15
CA TYR A 198 -4.67 -17.77 -12.23
C TYR A 198 -4.36 -19.09 -12.94
N THR A 199 -3.53 -19.92 -12.31
CA THR A 199 -3.34 -21.32 -12.67
C THR A 199 -3.64 -22.20 -11.49
N GLU A 200 -4.13 -23.41 -11.73
CA GLU A 200 -4.43 -24.35 -10.67
C GLU A 200 -4.18 -25.79 -11.09
N ASN A 201 -3.96 -26.63 -10.09
CA ASN A 201 -3.98 -28.08 -10.19
C ASN A 201 -4.71 -28.65 -8.96
N ASP A 202 -4.62 -29.96 -8.77
CA ASP A 202 -5.27 -30.66 -7.65
C ASP A 202 -4.72 -30.24 -6.27
N LEU A 203 -3.50 -29.69 -6.22
CA LEU A 203 -2.78 -29.39 -4.98
C LEU A 203 -2.76 -27.90 -4.65
N LEU A 204 -2.78 -27.04 -5.66
CA LEU A 204 -2.46 -25.62 -5.52
C LEU A 204 -3.28 -24.78 -6.51
N ARG A 205 -3.46 -23.52 -6.15
CA ARG A 205 -3.83 -22.46 -7.09
C ARG A 205 -2.92 -21.25 -6.85
N PHE A 206 -2.42 -20.67 -7.94
CA PHE A 206 -1.67 -19.42 -7.93
C PHE A 206 -2.44 -18.37 -8.72
N ASP A 207 -2.62 -17.20 -8.14
CA ASP A 207 -3.20 -16.04 -8.80
C ASP A 207 -2.16 -14.93 -8.87
N VAL A 208 -1.77 -14.48 -10.05
CA VAL A 208 -0.96 -13.25 -10.17
C VAL A 208 -1.88 -12.07 -9.95
N THR A 209 -1.69 -11.36 -8.84
CA THR A 209 -2.56 -10.25 -8.41
C THR A 209 -2.01 -8.90 -8.80
N GLY A 210 -0.71 -8.80 -9.09
CA GLY A 210 -0.11 -7.57 -9.59
C GLY A 210 1.38 -7.70 -9.79
N TYR A 211 1.99 -6.67 -10.37
CA TYR A 211 3.43 -6.58 -10.51
C TYR A 211 3.87 -5.12 -10.54
N ARG A 212 5.11 -4.85 -10.13
CA ARG A 212 5.73 -3.54 -10.32
C ARG A 212 7.20 -3.65 -10.66
N LYS A 213 7.69 -2.68 -11.42
CA LYS A 213 9.12 -2.41 -11.60
C LYS A 213 9.60 -1.47 -10.51
N ILE A 214 10.78 -1.71 -9.94
CA ILE A 214 11.51 -0.74 -9.12
C ILE A 214 12.90 -0.55 -9.68
N THR A 215 13.46 0.65 -9.53
CA THR A 215 14.81 0.97 -9.99
C THR A 215 15.63 1.47 -8.82
N VAL A 216 16.73 0.77 -8.51
CA VAL A 216 17.65 1.14 -7.42
C VAL A 216 19.07 1.12 -7.96
N ALA A 217 19.76 2.27 -7.89
CA ALA A 217 21.15 2.43 -8.35
C ALA A 217 21.38 1.83 -9.76
N ASP A 218 20.57 2.26 -10.73
CA ASP A 218 20.57 1.82 -12.15
C ASP A 218 20.21 0.35 -12.41
N GLN A 219 19.91 -0.43 -11.37
CA GLN A 219 19.40 -1.80 -11.50
C GLN A 219 17.88 -1.81 -11.40
N GLU A 220 17.23 -2.36 -12.43
CA GLU A 220 15.79 -2.61 -12.40
C GLU A 220 15.47 -3.96 -11.76
N TYR A 221 14.38 -4.00 -11.00
CA TYR A 221 13.84 -5.19 -10.38
C TYR A 221 12.35 -5.31 -10.67
N LEU A 222 11.86 -6.55 -10.71
CA LEU A 222 10.46 -6.88 -10.84
C LEU A 222 9.98 -7.53 -9.55
N ALA A 223 8.93 -6.94 -8.96
CA ALA A 223 8.18 -7.53 -7.87
C ALA A 223 6.83 -8.02 -8.40
N VAL A 224 6.57 -9.33 -8.29
CA VAL A 224 5.30 -9.97 -8.68
C VAL A 224 4.54 -10.33 -7.41
N ARG A 225 3.36 -9.74 -7.23
CA ARG A 225 2.42 -10.11 -6.17
C ARG A 225 1.54 -11.24 -6.66
N PHE A 226 1.33 -12.22 -5.80
CA PHE A 226 0.48 -13.36 -6.09
C PHE A 226 -0.25 -13.83 -4.84
N LYS A 227 -1.31 -14.62 -5.04
CA LYS A 227 -1.96 -15.42 -4.01
C LYS A 227 -1.67 -16.89 -4.24
N ILE A 228 -1.47 -17.63 -3.17
CA ILE A 228 -1.39 -19.09 -3.18
C ILE A 228 -2.53 -19.65 -2.35
N MET A 229 -3.31 -20.56 -2.93
CA MET A 229 -4.28 -21.36 -2.20
C MET A 229 -3.79 -22.80 -2.10
N ASN A 230 -3.73 -23.31 -0.88
CA ASN A 230 -3.31 -24.68 -0.63
C ASN A 230 -4.51 -25.63 -0.67
N LYS A 231 -4.55 -26.55 -1.64
CA LYS A 231 -5.56 -27.61 -1.72
C LYS A 231 -5.04 -28.94 -1.16
N ALA A 232 -3.73 -29.06 -0.95
CA ALA A 232 -3.08 -30.26 -0.43
C ALA A 232 -3.25 -30.42 1.10
N ASP A 233 -3.13 -31.65 1.59
CA ASP A 233 -3.16 -31.94 3.04
C ASP A 233 -1.92 -31.47 3.79
N THR A 234 -0.81 -31.25 3.08
CA THR A 234 0.44 -30.74 3.63
C THR A 234 0.47 -29.22 3.53
N ALA A 235 0.90 -28.56 4.61
CA ALA A 235 1.15 -27.12 4.58
C ALA A 235 2.20 -26.77 3.52
N VAL A 236 1.99 -25.64 2.83
CA VAL A 236 2.93 -25.08 1.84
C VAL A 236 3.31 -23.67 2.25
N THR A 237 4.25 -23.05 1.56
CA THR A 237 4.59 -21.65 1.78
C THR A 237 4.52 -20.90 0.44
N PRO A 238 4.25 -19.58 0.42
CA PRO A 238 4.23 -18.85 -0.83
C PRO A 238 5.58 -18.85 -1.57
N ALA A 239 6.71 -19.10 -0.89
CA ALA A 239 8.01 -19.30 -1.53
C ALA A 239 8.02 -20.43 -2.59
N LEU A 240 7.05 -21.34 -2.55
CA LEU A 240 6.85 -22.39 -3.56
C LEU A 240 6.66 -21.82 -4.98
N TRP A 241 6.25 -20.55 -5.11
CA TRP A 241 6.25 -19.81 -6.37
C TRP A 241 7.55 -20.00 -7.18
N TYR A 242 8.71 -19.89 -6.53
CA TYR A 242 10.01 -19.98 -7.21
C TYR A 242 10.32 -21.39 -7.75
N GLU A 243 9.68 -22.41 -7.20
CA GLU A 243 9.81 -23.79 -7.66
C GLU A 243 8.83 -24.11 -8.80
N LYS A 244 7.64 -23.50 -8.77
CA LYS A 244 6.54 -23.79 -9.69
C LYS A 244 6.48 -22.86 -10.90
N THR A 245 7.28 -21.79 -10.89
CA THR A 245 7.32 -20.80 -11.96
C THR A 245 8.73 -20.63 -12.52
N THR A 246 8.80 -20.23 -13.79
CA THR A 246 9.99 -19.74 -14.46
C THR A 246 9.64 -18.43 -15.15
N LEU A 247 10.29 -17.35 -14.75
CA LEU A 247 10.15 -16.07 -15.43
C LEU A 247 11.25 -15.91 -16.47
N LYS A 248 10.89 -15.39 -17.64
CA LYS A 248 11.82 -15.07 -18.71
C LYS A 248 11.64 -13.64 -19.20
N GLN A 249 12.75 -12.96 -19.45
CA GLN A 249 12.80 -11.70 -20.18
C GLN A 249 13.62 -11.95 -21.44
N GLY A 250 12.98 -11.84 -22.61
CA GLY A 250 13.51 -12.41 -23.84
C GLY A 250 13.78 -13.93 -23.67
N GLU A 251 14.99 -14.37 -24.00
CA GLU A 251 15.44 -15.75 -23.81
C GLU A 251 16.06 -16.02 -22.42
N ASN A 252 16.27 -14.97 -21.61
CA ASN A 252 16.97 -15.07 -20.34
C ASN A 252 16.03 -15.47 -19.21
N LYS A 253 16.34 -16.56 -18.51
CA LYS A 253 15.64 -16.93 -17.26
C LYS A 253 16.03 -15.95 -16.15
N LEU A 254 15.02 -15.35 -15.52
CA LEU A 254 15.23 -14.44 -14.40
C LEU A 254 15.59 -15.22 -13.13
N ALA A 255 16.59 -14.73 -12.41
CA ALA A 255 16.96 -15.24 -11.10
C ALA A 255 16.21 -14.49 -10.00
N GLN A 256 15.86 -15.21 -8.93
CA GLN A 256 15.41 -14.58 -7.69
C GLN A 256 16.45 -13.56 -7.24
N ALA A 257 15.97 -12.39 -6.83
CA ALA A 257 16.80 -11.30 -6.35
C ALA A 257 16.74 -11.19 -4.82
N GLU A 258 17.84 -10.70 -4.25
CA GLU A 258 17.83 -10.15 -2.90
C GLU A 258 17.27 -8.72 -2.95
N PHE A 259 16.52 -8.33 -1.91
CA PHE A 259 16.02 -6.96 -1.78
C PHE A 259 17.20 -6.01 -1.55
N PRO A 260 17.36 -4.95 -2.37
CA PRO A 260 18.36 -3.93 -2.12
C PRO A 260 18.06 -3.17 -0.82
N ASP A 261 19.10 -2.54 -0.26
CA ASP A 261 18.98 -1.66 0.90
C ASP A 261 18.47 -0.28 0.43
N ASP A 262 17.17 -0.23 0.16
CA ASP A 262 16.43 0.90 -0.39
C ASP A 262 15.03 0.96 0.23
N ALA A 263 14.49 2.16 0.45
CA ALA A 263 13.22 2.35 1.17
C ALA A 263 12.01 1.84 0.37
N GLU A 264 12.03 1.97 -0.95
CA GLU A 264 10.97 1.44 -1.80
C GLU A 264 11.02 -0.11 -1.84
N ALA A 265 12.22 -0.68 -1.81
CA ALA A 265 12.43 -2.12 -1.66
C ALA A 265 12.13 -2.64 -0.25
N ALA A 266 12.27 -1.81 0.80
CA ALA A 266 11.98 -2.19 2.19
C ALA A 266 10.50 -2.54 2.41
N ASN A 267 9.58 -1.75 1.85
CA ASN A 267 8.14 -2.03 1.91
C ASN A 267 7.81 -3.36 1.21
N LEU A 268 8.47 -3.67 0.10
CA LEU A 268 8.29 -4.95 -0.59
C LEU A 268 8.87 -6.12 0.21
N LYS A 269 9.99 -5.90 0.90
CA LYS A 269 10.61 -6.90 1.76
C LYS A 269 9.71 -7.29 2.92
N GLU A 270 8.96 -6.34 3.49
CA GLU A 270 7.93 -6.61 4.51
C GLU A 270 6.85 -7.55 3.97
N LEU A 271 6.30 -7.25 2.78
CA LEU A 271 5.31 -8.10 2.13
C LEU A 271 5.88 -9.50 1.82
N ALA A 272 7.17 -9.63 1.54
CA ALA A 272 7.81 -10.92 1.29
C ALA A 272 8.04 -11.77 2.55
N VAL A 273 7.83 -11.24 3.76
CA VAL A 273 7.91 -12.03 4.99
C VAL A 273 6.88 -13.15 4.99
N THR A 274 5.68 -12.89 4.45
CA THR A 274 4.59 -13.86 4.33
C THR A 274 4.98 -15.10 3.53
N ASN A 275 5.99 -15.01 2.66
CA ASN A 275 6.47 -16.13 1.85
C ASN A 275 7.01 -17.30 2.67
N LYS A 276 7.32 -17.09 3.96
CA LYS A 276 7.85 -18.13 4.86
C LYS A 276 6.79 -18.76 5.75
N GLU A 277 5.62 -18.15 5.81
CA GLU A 277 4.55 -18.58 6.69
C GLU A 277 3.80 -19.77 6.07
N PRO A 278 3.38 -20.75 6.90
CA PRO A 278 2.69 -21.93 6.42
C PRO A 278 1.23 -21.62 6.05
N VAL A 279 0.85 -21.98 4.83
CA VAL A 279 -0.53 -21.96 4.32
C VAL A 279 -1.11 -23.36 4.49
N LEU A 280 -2.10 -23.51 5.38
CA LEU A 280 -2.76 -24.80 5.63
C LEU A 280 -3.79 -25.11 4.54
N LYS A 281 -4.24 -26.37 4.49
CA LYS A 281 -5.27 -26.81 3.55
C LYS A 281 -6.51 -25.92 3.61
N GLY A 282 -6.96 -25.48 2.44
CA GLY A 282 -8.12 -24.62 2.25
C GLY A 282 -7.86 -23.14 2.55
N GLN A 283 -6.66 -22.76 2.98
CA GLN A 283 -6.28 -21.37 3.19
C GLN A 283 -5.68 -20.76 1.92
N GLU A 284 -5.82 -19.44 1.83
CA GLU A 284 -5.20 -18.59 0.83
C GLU A 284 -4.28 -17.61 1.53
N GLN A 285 -3.16 -17.28 0.89
CA GLN A 285 -2.22 -16.30 1.42
C GLN A 285 -1.53 -15.53 0.30
N GLU A 286 -1.25 -14.26 0.53
CA GLU A 286 -0.45 -13.44 -0.37
C GLU A 286 1.04 -13.76 -0.27
N GLY A 287 1.71 -13.70 -1.41
CA GLY A 287 3.15 -13.80 -1.54
C GLY A 287 3.70 -12.75 -2.51
N LEU A 288 5.02 -12.56 -2.41
CA LEU A 288 5.76 -11.63 -3.27
C LEU A 288 6.99 -12.30 -3.85
N ALA A 289 7.08 -12.39 -5.18
CA ALA A 289 8.25 -12.88 -5.88
C ALA A 289 9.07 -11.72 -6.44
N PHE A 290 10.36 -11.69 -6.14
CA PHE A 290 11.26 -10.60 -6.50
C PHE A 290 12.40 -11.08 -7.41
N TYR A 291 12.64 -10.38 -8.51
CA TYR A 291 13.57 -10.72 -9.58
C TYR A 291 14.39 -9.50 -10.02
N LYS A 292 15.61 -9.73 -10.49
CA LYS A 292 16.37 -8.74 -11.25
C LYS A 292 15.91 -8.79 -12.70
N VAL A 293 15.72 -7.63 -13.32
CA VAL A 293 15.38 -7.52 -14.74
C VAL A 293 16.40 -6.66 -15.48
N SER A 294 16.51 -6.88 -16.78
CA SER A 294 17.31 -6.08 -17.69
C SER A 294 16.66 -4.72 -17.87
N SER A 295 17.47 -3.67 -17.87
CA SER A 295 17.07 -2.30 -18.22
C SER A 295 17.04 -2.05 -19.74
N ASP A 296 17.22 -3.08 -20.57
CA ASP A 296 17.13 -2.95 -22.03
C ASP A 296 15.69 -2.63 -22.46
N GLU A 297 15.50 -1.45 -23.05
CA GLU A 297 14.22 -0.96 -23.55
C GLU A 297 13.61 -1.85 -24.64
N ASN A 298 14.40 -2.72 -25.29
CA ASN A 298 13.90 -3.66 -26.29
C ASN A 298 13.36 -4.96 -25.67
N GLU A 299 13.56 -5.18 -24.37
CA GLU A 299 13.17 -6.40 -23.65
C GLU A 299 12.21 -6.09 -22.50
N ARG A 300 11.15 -5.31 -22.74
CA ARG A 300 10.20 -4.91 -21.67
C ARG A 300 9.18 -5.98 -21.25
N ILE A 301 9.01 -7.06 -22.02
CA ILE A 301 8.06 -8.12 -21.68
C ILE A 301 8.74 -9.21 -20.85
N VAL A 302 8.17 -9.49 -19.68
CA VAL A 302 8.51 -10.64 -18.84
C VAL A 302 7.41 -11.69 -18.93
N LYS A 303 7.77 -12.91 -19.31
CA LYS A 303 6.86 -14.06 -19.41
C LYS A 303 6.93 -14.89 -18.15
N VAL A 304 5.79 -15.13 -17.50
CA VAL A 304 5.64 -16.09 -16.39
C VAL A 304 5.19 -17.42 -16.97
N LEU A 305 6.01 -18.44 -16.79
CA LEU A 305 5.74 -19.81 -17.22
C LEU A 305 5.53 -20.66 -15.97
N PHE A 306 4.39 -21.32 -15.86
CA PHE A 306 4.16 -22.34 -14.83
C PHE A 306 4.68 -23.69 -15.31
N ASN A 307 5.04 -24.57 -14.39
CA ASN A 307 5.49 -25.91 -14.75
C ASN A 307 4.37 -26.69 -15.46
N GLU A 308 4.49 -26.86 -16.77
CA GLU A 308 3.50 -27.53 -17.63
C GLU A 308 3.26 -28.99 -17.26
N ASP A 309 4.21 -29.66 -16.60
CA ASP A 309 4.04 -31.03 -16.08
C ASP A 309 3.10 -31.09 -14.86
N GLU A 310 2.82 -29.95 -14.22
CA GLU A 310 2.03 -29.85 -12.99
C GLU A 310 0.79 -28.96 -13.10
N PHE A 311 0.72 -28.08 -14.09
CA PHE A 311 -0.37 -27.12 -14.25
C PHE A 311 -0.91 -27.17 -15.69
N GLU A 312 -2.20 -27.41 -15.85
CA GLU A 312 -2.89 -27.38 -17.14
C GLU A 312 -3.11 -25.92 -17.56
N ARG A 313 -2.08 -25.28 -18.12
CA ARG A 313 -2.21 -23.91 -18.67
C ARG A 313 -1.56 -23.80 -20.05
N ASP A 314 -2.38 -23.48 -21.04
CA ASP A 314 -1.98 -23.34 -22.45
C ASP A 314 -1.45 -21.93 -22.80
N GLN A 315 -1.49 -20.97 -21.87
CA GLN A 315 -1.12 -19.56 -22.14
C GLN A 315 -0.18 -18.97 -21.09
N GLU A 316 0.94 -18.41 -21.55
CA GLU A 316 1.90 -17.64 -20.74
C GLU A 316 1.28 -16.34 -20.19
N ILE A 317 1.61 -15.96 -18.95
CA ILE A 317 1.27 -14.62 -18.44
C ILE A 317 2.38 -13.66 -18.89
N GLN A 318 2.01 -12.55 -19.50
CA GLN A 318 2.95 -11.51 -19.92
C GLN A 318 2.81 -10.29 -18.99
N LEU A 319 3.94 -9.85 -18.46
CA LEU A 319 4.09 -8.68 -17.60
C LEU A 319 4.84 -7.62 -18.41
N ASP A 320 4.21 -6.49 -18.71
CA ASP A 320 4.78 -5.43 -19.53
C ASP A 320 5.41 -4.35 -18.66
N LEU A 321 6.75 -4.33 -18.62
CA LEU A 321 7.52 -3.40 -17.82
C LEU A 321 7.54 -1.98 -18.39
N SER A 322 7.17 -1.78 -19.66
CA SER A 322 7.09 -0.45 -20.26
C SER A 322 5.99 0.42 -19.64
N THR A 323 5.01 -0.22 -19.00
CA THR A 323 3.94 0.45 -18.23
C THR A 323 4.45 1.19 -16.97
N PHE A 324 5.74 1.05 -16.65
CA PHE A 324 6.44 1.73 -15.56
C PHE A 324 7.61 2.60 -16.04
N ASP A 325 7.76 2.77 -17.35
CA ASP A 325 8.68 3.78 -17.87
C ASP A 325 7.97 5.13 -17.76
N ASP A 326 8.65 6.15 -17.21
CA ASP A 326 8.09 7.50 -17.07
C ASP A 326 7.71 8.07 -18.46
N GLU A 327 6.52 8.69 -18.55
CA GLU A 327 6.21 9.69 -19.58
C GLU A 327 6.93 11.01 -19.32
#